data_AF-A0A4U8US79-F1
#
_entry.id   AF-A0A4U8US79-F1
#
_cell.length_a   1.000
_cell.length_b   1.000
_cell.length_c   1.000
_cell.angle_alpha   90.00
_cell.angle_beta   90.00
_cell.angle_gamma   90.00
#
_symmetry.space_group_name_H-M   'P 1'
#
loop_
_entity.id
_entity.type
_entity.pdbx_description
1 polymer ?
#
loop_
_entity_poly.entity_id
_entity_poly.type
_entity_poly.pdbx_seq_one_letter_code
_entity_poly.pdbx_strand_id
1 'polypeptide(L)'
;MDPYKPAVAGVPLPDGSFEGMPRQSSSTSRYSVFPSRQSSVASGQSPHEPMSPEHSSIVVAASQFNQNTQQMTRFAFCDLISTILRLDFYDLMDYHQVKFCEVSMDVILRKMDLPKKTKEIIRQHLKGEGTADDICALITAIKEDAFVVENGSMPLLIFLVLVTIEGGEYDSRFRVMLRHICALLGASWDLFEEVEDGLTHSLLDEQYAESDEARETREKNEKMKKVKRYAMIGAASGVGGVLIGPV
;
A
#
# COMPACT_ATOMS: atom_id res chain seq x y z
N MET A 1 2.65 8.48 -85.76
CA MET A 1 3.68 7.44 -85.68
C MET A 1 3.87 7.09 -84.22
N ASP A 2 3.18 6.03 -83.81
CA ASP A 2 3.41 5.22 -82.60
C ASP A 2 4.77 4.48 -82.69
N PRO A 3 5.18 3.65 -81.72
CA PRO A 3 5.14 3.77 -80.25
C PRO A 3 6.47 3.25 -79.63
N TYR A 4 6.67 3.30 -78.31
CA TYR A 4 7.34 2.17 -77.62
C TYR A 4 6.96 2.09 -76.13
N LYS A 5 6.16 1.05 -75.86
CA LYS A 5 5.87 0.40 -74.57
C LYS A 5 7.07 -0.52 -74.22
N PRO A 6 7.33 -0.85 -72.96
CA PRO A 6 6.85 -2.15 -72.43
C PRO A 6 6.59 -2.07 -70.89
N ALA A 7 6.10 -3.05 -70.14
CA ALA A 7 5.76 -4.46 -70.32
C ALA A 7 4.63 -4.81 -69.32
N VAL A 8 3.79 -5.79 -69.67
CA VAL A 8 2.91 -6.52 -68.73
C VAL A 8 3.35 -7.99 -68.75
N ALA A 9 3.60 -8.55 -67.58
CA ALA A 9 3.45 -9.96 -67.25
C ALA A 9 2.91 -9.97 -65.82
N GLY A 10 1.72 -10.48 -65.49
CA GLY A 10 1.02 -11.62 -66.05
C GLY A 10 1.01 -12.71 -64.99
N VAL A 11 0.20 -12.54 -63.93
CA VAL A 11 -0.19 -13.63 -63.02
C VAL A 11 -1.72 -13.56 -62.85
N PRO A 12 -2.47 -14.66 -63.08
CA PRO A 12 -3.93 -14.64 -63.09
C PRO A 12 -4.52 -14.68 -61.67
N LEU A 13 -5.62 -13.95 -61.49
CA LEU A 13 -6.58 -14.12 -60.41
C LEU A 13 -7.38 -15.41 -60.63
N PRO A 14 -7.60 -16.25 -59.60
CA PRO A 14 -8.61 -17.28 -59.65
C PRO A 14 -10.00 -16.74 -59.30
N ASP A 15 -10.98 -17.27 -60.03
CA ASP A 15 -12.40 -16.96 -60.01
C ASP A 15 -13.06 -17.00 -58.63
N GLY A 16 -14.00 -16.08 -58.44
CA GLY A 16 -14.96 -16.12 -57.36
C GLY A 16 -16.00 -17.21 -57.59
N SER A 17 -15.99 -18.22 -56.72
CA SER A 17 -17.18 -18.94 -56.28
C SER A 17 -16.82 -19.77 -55.06
N PHE A 18 -17.13 -19.27 -53.86
CA PHE A 18 -17.32 -20.16 -52.72
C PHE A 18 -18.64 -19.83 -52.03
N GLU A 19 -19.49 -20.83 -52.09
CA GLU A 19 -20.80 -20.96 -51.49
C GLU A 19 -20.82 -20.62 -50.00
N GLY A 20 -21.94 -20.02 -49.58
CA GLY A 20 -22.66 -20.38 -48.35
C GLY A 20 -21.87 -20.43 -47.05
N MET A 21 -21.88 -19.33 -46.29
CA MET A 21 -21.62 -19.35 -44.84
C MET A 21 -22.66 -20.25 -44.13
N PRO A 22 -22.25 -21.32 -43.42
CA PRO A 22 -23.06 -21.88 -42.35
C PRO A 22 -22.81 -21.06 -41.07
N ARG A 23 -23.91 -20.74 -40.39
CA ARG A 23 -23.91 -20.10 -39.07
C ARG A 23 -23.16 -20.93 -38.03
N GLN A 24 -22.49 -20.18 -37.15
CA GLN A 24 -21.82 -20.57 -35.92
C GLN A 24 -22.49 -21.72 -35.14
N SER A 25 -21.69 -22.71 -34.78
CA SER A 25 -21.72 -23.29 -33.43
C SER A 25 -20.38 -23.96 -33.14
N SER A 26 -19.44 -23.20 -32.57
CA SER A 26 -18.24 -23.79 -31.96
C SER A 26 -18.07 -23.16 -30.58
N SER A 27 -18.27 -24.01 -29.59
CA SER A 27 -18.09 -23.82 -28.17
C SER A 27 -16.85 -22.97 -27.83
N THR A 28 -17.08 -21.80 -27.26
CA THR A 28 -16.04 -21.07 -26.54
C THR A 28 -15.70 -21.83 -25.27
N SER A 29 -14.59 -22.57 -25.33
CA SER A 29 -13.86 -23.03 -24.16
C SER A 29 -13.51 -21.81 -23.31
N ARG A 30 -14.17 -21.68 -22.16
CA ARG A 30 -13.88 -20.65 -21.15
C ARG A 30 -12.51 -20.99 -20.54
N TYR A 31 -11.45 -20.41 -21.09
CA TYR A 31 -10.20 -20.31 -20.38
C TYR A 31 -10.41 -19.38 -19.18
N SER A 32 -10.43 -19.95 -17.98
CA SER A 32 -10.40 -19.22 -16.71
C SER A 32 -9.02 -18.58 -16.56
N VAL A 33 -8.92 -17.27 -16.83
CA VAL A 33 -7.68 -16.48 -16.74
C VAL A 33 -7.37 -16.01 -15.31
N PHE A 34 -8.20 -16.38 -14.32
CA PHE A 34 -7.93 -16.13 -12.91
C PHE A 34 -7.71 -17.45 -12.18
N PRO A 35 -6.68 -17.59 -11.33
CA PRO A 35 -6.66 -18.65 -10.33
C PRO A 35 -7.94 -18.50 -9.52
N SER A 36 -8.76 -19.56 -9.48
CA SER A 36 -9.87 -19.60 -8.55
C SER A 36 -9.27 -19.58 -7.15
N ARG A 37 -9.41 -18.46 -6.44
CA ARG A 37 -9.18 -18.39 -5.00
C ARG A 37 -10.03 -19.51 -4.42
N GLN A 38 -9.39 -20.57 -3.92
CA GLN A 38 -10.11 -21.59 -3.17
C GLN A 38 -10.84 -20.83 -2.08
N SER A 39 -12.18 -20.91 -2.10
CA SER A 39 -13.00 -20.34 -1.06
C SER A 39 -12.54 -20.98 0.25
N SER A 40 -11.80 -20.22 1.05
CA SER A 40 -11.50 -20.60 2.41
C SER A 40 -12.84 -20.80 3.09
N VAL A 41 -13.13 -22.06 3.37
CA VAL A 41 -14.20 -22.50 4.22
C VAL A 41 -14.18 -21.62 5.46
N ALA A 42 -15.35 -21.18 5.93
CA ALA A 42 -15.51 -20.55 7.23
C ALA A 42 -14.99 -21.51 8.31
N SER A 43 -13.70 -21.40 8.62
CA SER A 43 -13.03 -22.05 9.73
C SER A 43 -12.78 -20.98 10.79
N GLY A 44 -13.28 -21.27 11.99
CA GLY A 44 -13.37 -20.36 13.10
C GLY A 44 -12.04 -19.75 13.54
N GLN A 45 -12.16 -18.79 14.45
CA GLN A 45 -11.10 -18.16 15.24
C GLN A 45 -9.88 -19.08 15.37
N SER A 46 -8.89 -18.86 14.49
CA SER A 46 -7.54 -19.38 14.69
C SER A 46 -6.94 -18.62 15.87
N PRO A 47 -6.17 -19.28 16.75
CA PRO A 47 -5.39 -18.57 17.76
C PRO A 47 -4.49 -17.55 17.04
N HIS A 48 -4.48 -16.30 17.51
CA HIS A 48 -3.62 -15.23 17.00
C HIS A 48 -2.17 -15.69 17.08
N GLU A 49 -1.53 -15.92 15.93
CA GLU A 49 -0.11 -16.23 15.87
C GLU A 49 0.66 -14.91 15.78
N PRO A 50 1.55 -14.61 16.74
CA PRO A 50 2.31 -13.37 16.73
C PRO A 50 3.20 -13.29 15.48
N MET A 51 3.43 -12.09 14.98
CA MET A 51 4.29 -11.85 13.81
C MET A 51 5.64 -12.56 13.98
N SER A 52 6.07 -13.29 12.94
CA SER A 52 7.34 -14.02 12.92
C SER A 52 8.52 -13.08 13.25
N PRO A 53 9.56 -13.54 13.98
CA PRO A 53 10.75 -12.74 14.26
C PRO A 53 11.40 -12.14 13.01
N GLU A 54 11.36 -12.86 11.88
CA GLU A 54 11.89 -12.39 10.60
C GLU A 54 11.09 -11.19 10.06
N HIS A 55 9.76 -11.28 10.08
CA HIS A 55 8.88 -10.20 9.64
C HIS A 55 9.03 -8.98 10.55
N SER A 56 9.14 -9.21 11.86
CA SER A 56 9.40 -8.15 12.83
C SER A 56 10.73 -7.45 12.57
N SER A 57 11.77 -8.19 12.20
CA SER A 57 13.06 -7.60 11.83
C SER A 57 12.97 -6.74 10.57
N ILE A 58 12.19 -7.15 9.57
CA ILE A 58 11.96 -6.35 8.35
C ILE A 58 11.26 -5.03 8.70
N VAL A 59 10.23 -5.08 9.55
CA VAL A 59 9.49 -3.88 10.00
C VAL A 59 10.41 -2.93 10.79
N VAL A 60 11.25 -3.48 11.67
CA VAL A 60 12.25 -2.68 12.41
C VAL A 60 13.24 -2.03 11.46
N ALA A 61 13.79 -2.78 10.49
CA ALA A 61 14.69 -2.22 9.48
C ALA A 61 14.00 -1.10 8.67
N ALA A 62 12.72 -1.28 8.30
CA ALA A 62 11.94 -0.27 7.59
C ALA A 62 11.81 1.04 8.38
N SER A 63 11.61 0.95 9.70
CA SER A 63 11.53 2.13 10.58
C SER A 63 12.83 2.94 10.64
N GLN A 64 13.97 2.29 10.39
CA GLN A 64 15.31 2.89 10.43
C GLN A 64 15.79 3.35 9.04
N PHE A 65 14.97 3.19 8.00
CA PHE A 65 15.33 3.46 6.61
C PHE A 65 16.02 4.82 6.41
N ASN A 66 15.44 5.91 6.93
CA ASN A 66 16.03 7.26 6.79
C ASN A 66 17.39 7.44 7.48
N GLN A 67 17.65 6.69 8.54
CA GLN A 67 18.86 6.81 9.36
C GLN A 67 20.02 6.02 8.74
N ASN A 68 19.69 4.89 8.11
CA ASN A 68 20.68 3.91 7.66
C ASN A 68 20.91 3.91 6.15
N THR A 69 20.15 4.69 5.36
CA THR A 69 20.35 4.80 3.91
C THR A 69 21.02 6.09 3.49
N GLN A 70 21.78 6.03 2.40
CA GLN A 70 22.43 7.20 1.84
C GLN A 70 21.40 8.17 1.25
N GLN A 71 21.77 9.45 1.16
CA GLN A 71 20.89 10.46 0.54
C GLN A 71 20.64 10.19 -0.94
N MET A 72 21.63 9.62 -1.65
CA MET A 72 21.50 9.22 -3.06
C MET A 72 20.45 8.12 -3.23
N THR A 73 20.46 7.11 -2.35
CA THR A 73 19.50 6.01 -2.32
C THR A 73 18.08 6.50 -2.08
N ARG A 74 17.90 7.40 -1.10
CA ARG A 74 16.60 8.03 -0.81
C ARG A 74 16.08 8.83 -2.00
N PHE A 75 16.97 9.58 -2.66
CA PHE A 75 16.63 10.29 -3.89
C PHE A 75 16.22 9.30 -5.00
N ALA A 76 17.06 8.32 -5.31
CA ALA A 76 16.81 7.35 -6.37
C ALA A 76 15.52 6.56 -6.13
N PHE A 77 15.23 6.20 -4.88
CA PHE A 77 14.00 5.52 -4.50
C PHE A 77 12.77 6.40 -4.70
N CYS A 78 12.80 7.66 -4.25
CA CYS A 78 11.70 8.59 -4.52
C CYS A 78 11.52 8.88 -6.00
N ASP A 79 12.60 8.96 -6.76
CA ASP A 79 12.54 9.23 -8.20
C ASP A 79 12.02 8.03 -9.00
N LEU A 80 12.35 6.81 -8.56
CA LEU A 80 11.77 5.58 -9.07
C LEU A 80 10.26 5.53 -8.82
N ILE A 81 9.82 5.85 -7.60
CA ILE A 81 8.40 5.93 -7.26
C ILE A 81 7.69 6.99 -8.11
N SER A 82 8.30 8.16 -8.26
CA SER A 82 7.79 9.25 -9.11
C SER A 82 7.60 8.79 -10.56
N THR A 83 8.58 8.06 -11.10
CA THR A 83 8.53 7.46 -12.43
C THR A 83 7.39 6.45 -12.56
N ILE A 84 7.22 5.56 -11.58
CA ILE A 84 6.15 4.55 -11.59
C ILE A 84 4.77 5.21 -11.50
N LEU A 85 4.59 6.16 -10.58
CA LEU A 85 3.34 6.93 -10.46
C LEU A 85 3.00 7.64 -11.78
N ARG A 86 4.02 8.20 -12.43
CA ARG A 86 3.85 8.88 -13.72
C ARG A 86 3.44 7.92 -14.83
N LEU A 87 4.11 6.78 -14.94
CA LEU A 87 3.87 5.82 -16.02
C LEU A 87 2.59 5.01 -15.86
N ASP A 88 2.23 4.63 -14.64
CA ASP A 88 1.11 3.73 -14.38
C ASP A 88 -0.22 4.47 -14.15
N PHE A 89 -0.17 5.69 -13.61
CA PHE A 89 -1.37 6.36 -13.10
C PHE A 89 -1.51 7.83 -13.52
N TYR A 90 -0.48 8.51 -14.04
CA TYR A 90 -0.57 9.96 -14.26
C TYR A 90 -1.22 10.30 -15.61
N ASP A 91 -2.56 10.24 -15.63
CA ASP A 91 -3.37 10.65 -16.78
C ASP A 91 -3.89 12.08 -16.60
N LEU A 92 -3.36 13.02 -17.39
CA LEU A 92 -3.76 14.44 -17.38
C LEU A 92 -5.25 14.68 -17.69
N MET A 93 -5.93 13.70 -18.28
CA MET A 93 -7.36 13.79 -18.58
C MET A 93 -8.23 13.34 -17.40
N ASP A 94 -7.65 12.69 -16.38
CA ASP A 94 -8.33 12.22 -15.19
C ASP A 94 -7.78 12.90 -13.93
N TYR A 95 -8.54 13.88 -13.44
CA TYR A 95 -8.20 14.61 -12.22
C TYR A 95 -7.99 13.72 -10.99
N HIS A 96 -8.74 12.62 -10.85
CA HIS A 96 -8.63 11.74 -9.68
C HIS A 96 -7.32 10.97 -9.69
N GLN A 97 -6.84 10.60 -10.88
CA GLN A 97 -5.57 9.94 -11.10
C GLN A 97 -4.39 10.89 -10.85
N VAL A 98 -4.41 12.10 -11.44
CA VAL A 98 -3.40 13.14 -11.15
C VAL A 98 -3.33 13.44 -9.66
N LYS A 99 -4.49 13.65 -9.03
CA LYS A 99 -4.56 13.94 -7.59
C LYS A 99 -3.98 12.80 -6.76
N PHE A 100 -4.27 11.55 -7.11
CA PHE A 100 -3.71 10.39 -6.42
C PHE A 100 -2.18 10.38 -6.50
N CYS A 101 -1.61 10.62 -7.68
CA CYS A 101 -0.16 10.68 -7.86
C CYS A 101 0.47 11.79 -7.03
N GLU A 102 -0.07 13.01 -7.10
CA GLU A 102 0.47 14.16 -6.36
C GLU A 102 0.38 13.96 -4.84
N VAL A 103 -0.78 13.51 -4.34
CA VAL A 103 -0.99 13.25 -2.90
C VAL A 103 -0.08 12.12 -2.41
N SER A 104 0.01 11.01 -3.16
CA SER A 104 0.89 9.88 -2.81
C SER A 104 2.34 10.31 -2.72
N MET A 105 2.82 11.06 -3.72
CA MET A 105 4.19 11.56 -3.72
C MET A 105 4.44 12.53 -2.56
N ASP A 106 3.49 13.39 -2.21
CA ASP A 106 3.61 14.31 -1.08
C ASP A 106 3.62 13.60 0.29
N VAL A 107 2.82 12.54 0.47
CA VAL A 107 2.88 11.69 1.66
C VAL A 107 4.29 11.09 1.82
N ILE A 108 4.82 10.52 0.74
CA ILE A 108 6.15 9.88 0.73
C ILE A 108 7.26 10.92 0.99
N LEU A 109 7.26 12.04 0.28
CA LEU A 109 8.28 13.09 0.41
C LEU A 109 8.25 13.76 1.78
N ARG A 110 7.10 13.83 2.47
CA ARG A 110 7.04 14.36 3.84
C ARG A 110 7.81 13.47 4.82
N LYS A 111 7.76 12.16 4.63
CA LYS A 111 8.43 11.17 5.49
C LYS A 111 9.86 10.89 5.07
N MET A 112 10.25 11.24 3.84
CA MET A 112 11.62 11.10 3.37
C MET A 112 12.52 12.24 3.86
N ASP A 113 13.67 11.91 4.45
CA ASP A 113 14.67 12.90 4.87
C ASP A 113 15.53 13.35 3.67
N LEU A 114 14.98 14.28 2.89
CA LEU A 114 15.63 14.91 1.74
C LEU A 114 15.62 16.44 1.85
N PRO A 115 16.59 17.14 1.22
CA PRO A 115 16.59 18.59 1.15
C PRO A 115 15.34 19.10 0.41
N LYS A 116 14.82 20.27 0.82
CA LYS A 116 13.61 20.86 0.21
C LYS A 116 13.72 21.01 -1.31
N LYS A 117 14.89 21.43 -1.80
CA LYS A 117 15.16 21.58 -3.23
C LYS A 117 15.04 20.25 -3.97
N THR A 118 15.56 19.17 -3.39
CA THR A 118 15.48 17.82 -3.96
C THR A 118 14.04 17.31 -4.00
N LYS A 119 13.25 17.56 -2.96
CA LYS A 119 11.81 17.21 -2.96
C LYS A 119 11.06 17.93 -4.07
N GLU A 120 11.41 19.18 -4.36
CA GLU A 120 10.79 19.93 -5.45
C GLU A 120 11.15 19.38 -6.83
N ILE A 121 12.41 18.99 -7.03
CA ILE A 121 12.86 18.32 -8.26
C ILE A 121 12.05 17.04 -8.48
N ILE A 122 11.85 16.21 -7.45
CA ILE A 122 11.06 14.97 -7.57
C ILE A 122 9.59 15.25 -7.94
N ARG A 123 9.00 16.35 -7.46
CA ARG A 123 7.66 16.78 -7.87
C ARG A 123 7.60 17.21 -9.33
N GLN A 124 8.63 17.88 -9.82
CA GLN A 124 8.74 18.22 -11.24
C GLN A 124 8.84 16.95 -12.09
N HIS A 125 9.64 15.99 -11.63
CA HIS A 125 9.79 14.70 -12.30
C HIS A 125 8.46 13.94 -12.41
N LEU A 126 7.61 14.00 -11.37
CA LEU A 126 6.27 13.40 -11.38
C LEU A 126 5.39 13.98 -12.49
N LYS A 127 5.57 15.27 -12.80
CA LYS A 127 4.85 16.00 -13.85
C LYS A 127 5.45 15.81 -15.25
N GLY A 128 6.54 15.03 -15.35
CA GLY A 128 7.28 14.84 -16.60
C GLY A 128 8.22 16.00 -16.95
N GLU A 129 8.49 16.91 -16.01
CA GLU A 129 9.43 18.01 -16.18
C GLU A 129 10.82 17.56 -15.71
N GLY A 130 11.82 17.58 -16.61
CA GLY A 130 13.23 17.38 -16.24
C GLY A 130 13.67 15.91 -16.06
N THR A 131 12.84 14.93 -16.40
CA THR A 131 13.19 13.51 -16.24
C THR A 131 14.07 12.96 -17.37
N ALA A 132 15.19 12.35 -17.00
CA ALA A 132 15.83 11.31 -17.80
C ALA A 132 15.51 9.98 -17.11
N ASP A 133 14.50 9.26 -17.60
CA ASP A 133 14.01 8.02 -16.99
C ASP A 133 14.98 6.84 -17.19
N ASP A 134 16.19 6.95 -16.67
CA ASP A 134 17.07 5.79 -16.55
C ASP A 134 16.68 4.98 -15.32
N ILE A 135 15.56 4.26 -15.46
CA ILE A 135 15.03 3.36 -14.43
C ILE A 135 16.12 2.36 -13.99
N CYS A 136 16.98 1.92 -14.91
CA CYS A 136 18.07 0.99 -14.60
C CYS A 136 19.11 1.64 -13.67
N ALA A 137 19.49 2.89 -13.93
CA ALA A 137 20.40 3.64 -13.06
C ALA A 137 19.79 3.86 -11.66
N LEU A 138 18.50 4.18 -11.58
CA LEU A 138 17.79 4.35 -10.29
C LEU A 138 17.79 3.04 -9.49
N ILE A 139 17.43 1.92 -10.12
CA ILE A 139 17.44 0.59 -9.47
C ILE A 139 18.86 0.24 -9.03
N THR A 140 19.86 0.50 -9.87
CA THR A 140 21.27 0.21 -9.54
C THR A 140 21.72 1.01 -8.33
N ALA A 141 21.47 2.32 -8.30
CA ALA A 141 21.79 3.17 -7.16
C ALA A 141 21.11 2.71 -5.85
N ILE A 142 19.87 2.20 -5.95
CA ILE A 142 19.16 1.64 -4.78
C ILE A 142 19.82 0.34 -4.31
N LYS A 143 20.14 -0.57 -5.23
CA LYS A 143 20.67 -1.91 -4.90
C LYS A 143 22.13 -1.91 -4.47
N GLU A 144 22.89 -0.87 -4.78
CA GLU A 144 24.28 -0.70 -4.33
C GLU A 144 24.40 -0.12 -2.91
N ASP A 145 23.31 0.38 -2.33
CA ASP A 145 23.32 0.89 -0.95
C ASP A 145 23.56 -0.27 0.04
N ALA A 146 24.50 -0.07 0.97
CA ALA A 146 24.88 -1.08 1.96
C ALA A 146 23.68 -1.59 2.78
N PHE A 147 22.73 -0.72 3.13
CA PHE A 147 21.53 -1.10 3.86
C PHE A 147 20.64 -2.04 3.04
N VAL A 148 20.52 -1.79 1.73
CA VAL A 148 19.72 -2.63 0.81
C VAL A 148 20.43 -3.94 0.51
N VAL A 149 21.75 -3.94 0.42
CA VAL A 149 22.55 -5.17 0.27
C VAL A 149 22.40 -6.08 1.49
N GLU A 150 22.40 -5.51 2.70
CA GLU A 150 22.29 -6.25 3.95
C GLU A 150 20.87 -6.76 4.22
N ASN A 151 19.87 -5.90 4.06
CA ASN A 151 18.48 -6.19 4.46
C ASN A 151 17.57 -6.59 3.28
N GLY A 152 18.09 -6.56 2.06
CA GLY A 152 17.29 -6.66 0.85
C GLY A 152 16.40 -5.43 0.60
N SER A 153 15.47 -5.56 -0.34
CA SER A 153 14.55 -4.48 -0.71
C SER A 153 13.23 -4.49 0.06
N MET A 154 12.99 -5.49 0.91
CA MET A 154 11.74 -5.58 1.69
C MET A 154 11.52 -4.38 2.63
N PRO A 155 12.53 -3.90 3.38
CA PRO A 155 12.34 -2.74 4.23
C PRO A 155 11.89 -1.48 3.49
N LEU A 156 12.25 -1.34 2.21
CA LEU A 156 11.83 -0.21 1.37
C LEU A 156 10.32 -0.27 1.07
N LEU A 157 9.81 -1.47 0.76
CA LEU A 157 8.38 -1.68 0.51
C LEU A 157 7.57 -1.50 1.79
N ILE A 158 8.02 -2.07 2.91
CA ILE A 158 7.33 -1.94 4.20
C ILE A 158 7.38 -0.50 4.71
N PHE A 159 8.48 0.24 4.47
CA PHE A 159 8.53 1.67 4.75
C PHE A 159 7.42 2.44 4.03
N LEU A 160 7.18 2.14 2.74
CA LEU A 160 6.09 2.76 1.99
C LEU A 160 4.71 2.41 2.54
N VAL A 161 4.48 1.16 2.96
CA VAL A 161 3.24 0.74 3.62
C VAL A 161 3.02 1.55 4.91
N LEU A 162 4.02 1.62 5.79
CA LEU A 162 3.93 2.38 7.04
C LEU A 162 3.62 3.86 6.80
N VAL A 163 4.32 4.48 5.85
CA VAL A 163 4.15 5.89 5.50
C VAL A 163 2.75 6.19 4.97
N THR A 164 2.15 5.27 4.21
CA THR A 164 0.83 5.48 3.61
C THR A 164 -0.33 5.09 4.50
N ILE A 165 -0.15 4.10 5.38
CA ILE A 165 -1.09 3.84 6.48
C ILE A 165 -1.16 5.08 7.38
N GLU A 166 -0.01 5.63 7.79
CA GLU A 166 0.02 6.84 8.62
C GLU A 166 -0.59 8.06 7.88
N GLY A 167 -0.42 8.11 6.56
CA GLY A 167 -1.03 9.13 5.71
C GLY A 167 -2.52 8.94 5.43
N GLY A 168 -3.10 7.77 5.72
CA GLY A 168 -4.48 7.43 5.40
C GLY A 168 -4.77 7.15 3.93
N GLU A 169 -3.74 6.91 3.11
CA GLU A 169 -3.82 6.79 1.64
C GLU A 169 -3.50 5.37 1.14
N TYR A 170 -3.49 4.37 2.04
CA TYR A 170 -3.23 2.98 1.67
C TYR A 170 -4.48 2.32 1.06
N ASP A 171 -4.59 2.36 -0.27
CA ASP A 171 -5.68 1.74 -1.02
C ASP A 171 -5.17 0.75 -2.09
N SER A 172 -6.11 0.20 -2.87
CA SER A 172 -5.80 -0.76 -3.93
C SER A 172 -4.83 -0.24 -5.00
N ARG A 173 -4.83 1.06 -5.33
CA ARG A 173 -3.90 1.65 -6.30
C ARG A 173 -2.50 1.66 -5.75
N PHE A 174 -2.36 1.96 -4.46
CA PHE A 174 -1.07 1.90 -3.78
C PHE A 174 -0.51 0.47 -3.75
N ARG A 175 -1.37 -0.55 -3.52
CA ARG A 175 -0.96 -1.96 -3.61
C ARG A 175 -0.50 -2.36 -5.01
N VAL A 176 -1.14 -1.85 -6.07
CA VAL A 176 -0.68 -2.04 -7.46
C VAL A 176 0.69 -1.40 -7.69
N MET A 177 0.89 -0.17 -7.21
CA MET A 177 2.20 0.50 -7.28
C MET A 177 3.29 -0.30 -6.55
N LEU A 178 3.00 -0.78 -5.34
CA LEU A 178 3.94 -1.62 -4.58
C LEU A 178 4.28 -2.93 -5.30
N ARG A 179 3.31 -3.55 -5.99
CA ARG A 179 3.57 -4.74 -6.82
C ARG A 179 4.60 -4.45 -7.91
N HIS A 180 4.50 -3.29 -8.54
CA HIS A 180 5.44 -2.86 -9.59
C HIS A 180 6.82 -2.58 -8.99
N ILE A 181 6.92 -1.83 -7.89
CA ILE A 181 8.19 -1.56 -7.20
C ILE A 181 8.86 -2.88 -6.77
N CYS A 182 8.08 -3.81 -6.22
CA CYS A 182 8.54 -5.14 -5.81
C CYS A 182 9.20 -5.89 -6.97
N ALA A 183 8.55 -5.90 -8.15
CA ALA A 183 9.09 -6.51 -9.35
C ALA A 183 10.39 -5.83 -9.83
N LEU A 184 10.46 -4.50 -9.81
CA LEU A 184 11.63 -3.74 -10.25
C LEU A 184 12.85 -3.93 -9.34
N LEU A 185 12.63 -4.02 -8.02
CA LEU A 185 13.70 -4.24 -7.05
C LEU A 185 14.08 -5.72 -6.90
N GLY A 186 13.27 -6.64 -7.44
CA GLY A 186 13.47 -8.08 -7.34
C GLY A 186 13.15 -8.63 -5.96
N ALA A 187 12.16 -8.05 -5.29
CA ALA A 187 11.65 -8.53 -4.00
C ALA A 187 10.57 -9.63 -4.23
N SER A 188 10.40 -10.51 -3.24
CA SER A 188 9.37 -11.56 -3.28
C SER A 188 7.98 -11.00 -2.94
N TRP A 189 7.04 -11.05 -3.87
CA TRP A 189 5.69 -10.54 -3.58
C TRP A 189 4.98 -11.35 -2.49
N ASP A 190 5.16 -12.66 -2.46
CA ASP A 190 4.52 -13.53 -1.47
C ASP A 190 4.99 -13.18 -0.05
N LEU A 191 6.30 -13.00 0.13
CA LEU A 191 6.86 -12.54 1.42
C LEU A 191 6.40 -11.12 1.77
N PHE A 192 6.24 -10.24 0.79
CA PHE A 192 5.69 -8.91 1.05
C PHE A 192 4.26 -9.00 1.61
N GLU A 193 3.40 -9.83 1.02
CA GLU A 193 2.02 -10.04 1.50
C GLU A 193 1.99 -10.65 2.90
N GLU A 194 2.87 -11.61 3.21
CA GLU A 194 2.99 -12.20 4.54
C GLU A 194 3.40 -11.18 5.62
N VAL A 195 4.29 -10.24 5.29
CA VAL A 195 4.71 -9.17 6.20
C VAL A 195 3.62 -8.09 6.32
N GLU A 196 2.94 -7.74 5.23
CA GLU A 196 1.79 -6.80 5.23
C GLU A 196 0.63 -7.32 6.08
N ASP A 197 0.30 -8.61 5.97
CA ASP A 197 -0.73 -9.26 6.77
C ASP A 197 -0.34 -9.28 8.25
N GLY A 198 0.92 -9.60 8.57
CA GLY A 198 1.45 -9.54 9.94
C GLY A 198 1.41 -8.13 10.56
N LEU A 199 1.67 -7.10 9.76
CA LEU A 199 1.54 -5.71 10.17
C LEU A 199 0.07 -5.33 10.43
N THR A 200 -0.84 -5.76 9.56
CA THR A 200 -2.29 -5.53 9.73
C THR A 200 -2.79 -6.15 11.03
N HIS A 201 -2.38 -7.39 11.34
CA HIS A 201 -2.74 -8.04 12.60
C HIS A 201 -2.21 -7.28 13.81
N SER A 202 -0.95 -6.83 13.76
CA SER A 202 -0.33 -6.09 14.86
C SER A 202 -1.03 -4.75 15.12
N LEU A 203 -1.37 -4.00 14.05
CA LEU A 203 -2.09 -2.73 14.15
C LEU A 203 -3.52 -2.91 14.68
N LEU A 204 -4.21 -3.96 14.25
CA LEU A 204 -5.55 -4.28 14.76
C LEU A 204 -5.48 -4.64 16.25
N ASP A 205 -4.52 -5.46 16.67
CA ASP A 205 -4.37 -5.88 18.06
C ASP A 205 -4.07 -4.67 18.98
N GLU A 206 -3.24 -3.72 18.54
CA GLU A 206 -3.02 -2.45 19.24
C GLU A 206 -4.32 -1.63 19.36
N GLN A 207 -5.10 -1.52 18.28
CA GLN A 207 -6.36 -0.77 18.28
C GLN A 207 -7.43 -1.42 19.17
N TYR A 208 -7.52 -2.75 19.20
CA TYR A 208 -8.43 -3.48 20.08
C TYR A 208 -8.03 -3.32 21.55
N ALA A 209 -6.73 -3.39 21.86
CA ALA A 209 -6.21 -3.17 23.21
C ALA A 209 -6.53 -1.75 23.72
N GLU A 210 -6.32 -0.71 22.90
CA GLU A 210 -6.67 0.67 23.25
C GLU A 210 -8.19 0.83 23.51
N SER A 211 -9.03 0.18 22.70
CA SER A 211 -10.48 0.19 22.86
C SER A 211 -10.94 -0.42 24.19
N ASP A 212 -10.33 -1.52 24.59
CA ASP A 212 -10.63 -2.20 25.85
C ASP A 212 -10.19 -1.40 27.07
N GLU A 213 -9.03 -0.74 27.03
CA GLU A 213 -8.59 0.19 28.08
C GLU A 213 -9.50 1.43 28.18
N ALA A 214 -9.94 1.95 27.04
CA ALA A 214 -10.91 3.04 26.99
C ALA A 214 -12.27 2.64 27.58
N ARG A 215 -12.72 1.40 27.36
CA ARG A 215 -13.91 0.81 27.97
C ARG A 215 -13.74 0.63 29.47
N GLU A 216 -12.60 0.09 29.91
CA GLU A 216 -12.30 -0.13 31.32
C GLU A 216 -12.23 1.20 32.11
N THR A 217 -11.68 2.24 31.49
CA THR A 217 -11.63 3.60 32.08
C THR A 217 -13.02 4.20 32.25
N ARG A 218 -13.94 3.99 31.29
CA ARG A 218 -15.34 4.41 31.41
C ARG A 218 -16.05 3.68 32.54
N GLU A 219 -15.87 2.37 32.64
CA GLU A 219 -16.47 1.57 33.72
C GLU A 219 -15.94 1.95 35.10
N LYS A 220 -14.63 2.18 35.25
CA LYS A 220 -14.01 2.64 36.50
C LYS A 220 -14.58 4.00 36.92
N ASN A 221 -14.76 4.92 35.97
CA ASN A 221 -15.36 6.23 36.23
C ASN A 221 -16.84 6.15 36.62
N GLU A 222 -17.62 5.23 36.04
CA GLU A 222 -19.02 5.00 36.43
C GLU A 222 -19.14 4.37 37.82
N LYS A 223 -18.27 3.39 38.15
CA LYS A 223 -18.19 2.78 39.48
C LYS A 223 -17.80 3.83 40.54
N MET A 224 -16.84 4.70 40.24
CA MET A 224 -16.41 5.79 41.14
C MET A 224 -17.51 6.85 41.34
N LYS A 225 -18.29 7.18 40.30
CA LYS A 225 -19.46 8.09 40.41
C LYS A 225 -20.55 7.52 41.31
N LYS A 226 -20.82 6.20 41.23
CA LYS A 226 -21.78 5.52 42.12
C LYS A 226 -21.30 5.57 43.57
N VAL A 227 -20.04 5.20 43.83
CA VAL A 227 -19.46 5.22 45.19
C VAL A 227 -19.51 6.62 45.83
N LYS A 228 -19.15 7.68 45.08
CA LYS A 228 -19.23 9.07 45.57
C LYS A 228 -20.66 9.48 45.96
N ARG A 229 -21.68 9.02 45.22
CA ARG A 229 -23.10 9.28 45.55
C ARG A 229 -23.50 8.60 46.85
N TYR A 230 -23.14 7.32 47.04
CA TYR A 230 -23.46 6.59 48.26
C TYR A 230 -22.73 7.13 49.49
N ALA A 231 -21.47 7.55 49.34
CA ALA A 231 -20.71 8.20 50.41
C ALA A 231 -21.35 9.52 50.87
N MET A 232 -21.83 10.37 49.95
CA MET A 232 -22.54 11.61 50.30
C MET A 232 -23.87 11.35 51.02
N ILE A 233 -24.64 10.35 50.59
CA ILE A 233 -25.91 9.99 51.23
C ILE A 233 -25.68 9.42 52.65
N GLY A 234 -24.63 8.59 52.82
CA GLY A 234 -24.25 8.04 54.13
C GLY A 234 -23.74 9.10 55.10
N ALA A 235 -22.93 10.06 54.63
CA ALA A 235 -22.43 11.16 55.46
C ALA A 235 -23.55 12.11 55.95
N ALA A 236 -24.58 12.35 55.12
CA ALA A 236 -25.73 13.16 55.51
C ALA A 236 -26.62 12.48 56.58
N SER A 237 -26.55 11.15 56.73
CA SER A 237 -27.36 10.39 57.69
C SER A 237 -26.68 10.15 59.05
N GLY A 238 -25.40 10.52 59.21
CA GLY A 238 -24.59 10.19 60.39
C GLY A 238 -24.68 11.15 61.58
N VAL A 239 -25.40 12.27 61.50
CA VAL A 239 -25.36 13.33 62.55
C VAL A 239 -26.72 13.57 63.24
N GLY A 240 -27.78 12.84 62.92
CA GLY A 240 -29.10 13.08 63.49
C GLY A 240 -29.77 11.84 64.06
N GLY A 241 -29.44 11.42 65.30
CA GLY A 241 -30.25 10.40 65.96
C GLY A 241 -29.70 9.69 67.20
N VAL A 242 -29.15 10.41 68.19
CA VAL A 242 -29.06 9.89 69.57
C VAL A 242 -29.58 10.94 70.53
N LEU A 243 -30.90 11.01 70.72
CA LEU A 243 -31.55 11.64 71.88
C LEU A 243 -32.95 11.03 72.09
N ILE A 244 -33.03 9.88 72.75
CA ILE A 244 -34.19 9.39 73.55
C ILE A 244 -33.56 8.58 74.71
N GLY A 245 -33.33 9.15 75.91
CA GLY A 245 -34.18 9.04 77.12
C GLY A 245 -33.79 7.81 77.99
N PRO A 246 -34.19 7.61 79.27
CA PRO A 246 -34.94 8.45 80.22
C PRO A 246 -34.33 8.50 81.68
N VAL A 247 -35.04 9.20 82.58
CA VAL A 247 -34.96 9.27 84.07
C VAL A 247 -34.05 10.33 84.67
#